data_AF-Q6AL14-F1
#
_entry.id   AF-Q6AL14-F1
#
_cell.length_a   1.000
_cell.length_b   1.000
_cell.length_c   1.000
_cell.angle_alpha   90.00
_cell.angle_beta   90.00
_cell.angle_gamma   90.00
#
_symmetry.space_group_name_H-M   'P 1'
#
loop_
_entity.id
_entity.type
_entity.pdbx_description
1 polymer ?
#
loop_
_entity_poly.entity_id
_entity_poly.type
_entity_poly.pdbx_seq_one_letter_code
_entity_poly.pdbx_strand_id
1 'polypeptide(L)' 'MLEQELIDILACPECKGPVQLVGEGLVCEKCKLLYPVRDGIPIMLLSEAIKIDE' A
#
# COMPACT_ATOMS: atom_id res chain seq x y z
N MET A 1 -17.85 7.56 -3.95
CA MET A 1 -16.61 7.43 -4.74
C MET A 1 -15.47 7.76 -3.80
N LEU A 2 -14.49 6.88 -3.62
CA LEU A 2 -13.30 7.21 -2.85
C LEU A 2 -12.50 8.23 -3.67
N GLU A 3 -12.47 9.48 -3.23
CA GLU A 3 -11.81 10.60 -3.91
C GLU A 3 -10.29 10.38 -3.91
N GLN A 4 -9.63 10.67 -5.04
CA GLN A 4 -8.19 10.47 -5.25
C GLN A 4 -7.34 11.15 -4.17
N GLU A 5 -7.83 12.26 -3.61
CA GLU A 5 -7.22 12.99 -2.50
C GLU A 5 -7.02 12.15 -1.22
N LEU A 6 -7.82 11.10 -0.99
CA LEU A 6 -7.63 10.19 0.15
C LEU A 6 -6.48 9.20 -0.08
N ILE A 7 -6.19 8.84 -1.33
CA ILE A 7 -5.10 7.93 -1.70
C ILE A 7 -3.76 8.66 -1.58
N ASP A 8 -3.70 9.96 -1.91
CA ASP A 8 -2.50 10.79 -1.73
C ASP A 8 -2.05 10.96 -0.26
N ILE A 9 -2.96 10.73 0.70
CA ILE A 9 -2.63 10.73 2.14
C ILE A 9 -2.05 9.39 2.59
N LEU A 10 -2.25 8.31 1.83
CA LEU A 10 -1.80 6.98 2.22
C LEU A 10 -0.27 6.91 2.13
N ALA A 11 0.34 6.71 3.28
CA ALA A 11 1.77 6.51 3.43
C ALA A 11 2.06 5.10 3.92
N CYS A 12 3.21 4.57 3.53
CA CYS A 12 3.68 3.26 3.96
C CYS A 12 3.69 3.20 5.51
N PRO A 13 3.06 2.20 6.15
CA PRO A 13 3.04 2.10 7.60
C PRO A 13 4.44 1.96 8.23
N GLU A 14 5.40 1.37 7.50
CA GLU A 14 6.78 1.17 7.96
C GLU A 14 7.63 2.44 7.88
N CYS A 15 7.76 3.03 6.67
CA CYS A 15 8.69 4.13 6.42
C CYS A 15 8.02 5.50 6.29
N LYS A 16 6.68 5.57 6.34
CA LYS A 16 5.88 6.78 6.08
C LYS A 16 6.15 7.45 4.72
N GLY A 17 6.76 6.71 3.80
CA GLY A 17 6.99 7.13 2.42
C GLY A 17 5.74 6.94 1.54
N PRO A 18 5.81 7.42 0.29
CA PRO A 18 4.71 7.25 -0.66
C PRO A 18 4.49 5.76 -0.98
N VAL A 19 3.23 5.40 -1.21
CA VAL A 19 2.85 4.12 -1.82
C VAL A 19 2.15 4.37 -3.15
N GLN A 20 2.23 3.41 -4.04
CA GLN A 20 1.62 3.47 -5.37
C GLN A 20 0.59 2.37 -5.51
N LEU A 21 -0.57 2.69 -6.09
CA LEU A 21 -1.56 1.68 -6.44
C LEU A 21 -1.09 0.92 -7.68
N VAL A 22 -0.86 -0.39 -7.53
CA VAL A 22 -0.48 -1.30 -8.60
C VAL A 22 -1.54 -2.40 -8.67
N GLY A 23 -2.41 -2.31 -9.68
CA GLY A 23 -3.58 -3.18 -9.77
C GLY A 23 -4.53 -2.99 -8.59
N GLU A 24 -4.71 -4.04 -7.79
CA GLU A 24 -5.54 -4.06 -6.58
C GLU A 24 -4.69 -4.07 -5.29
N GLY A 25 -3.48 -3.51 -5.32
CA GLY A 25 -2.58 -3.46 -4.16
C GLY A 25 -1.79 -2.16 -4.08
N LEU A 26 -1.35 -1.80 -2.88
CA LEU A 26 -0.48 -0.65 -2.65
C LEU A 26 0.97 -1.12 -2.49
N VAL A 27 1.86 -0.65 -3.35
CA VAL A 27 3.28 -0.99 -3.33
C VAL A 27 4.08 0.16 -2.73
N CYS A 28 4.98 -0.17 -1.80
CA CYS A 28 6.04 0.73 -1.36
C CYS A 28 7.37 0.29 -1.98
N GLU A 29 7.89 1.03 -2.95
CA GLU A 29 9.17 0.71 -3.61
C GLU A 29 10.36 0.80 -2.63
N LYS A 30 10.32 1.71 -1.65
CA LYS A 30 11.40 1.88 -0.67
C LYS A 30 11.56 0.69 0.27
N CYS A 31 10.43 0.16 0.76
CA CYS A 31 10.42 -1.00 1.66
C CYS A 31 10.37 -2.33 0.90
N LYS A 32 10.14 -2.29 -0.42
CA LYS A 32 9.81 -3.47 -1.24
C LYS A 32 8.65 -4.28 -0.63
N LEU A 33 7.58 -3.60 -0.25
CA LEU A 33 6.39 -4.21 0.36
C LEU A 33 5.16 -3.97 -0.50
N LEU A 34 4.35 -5.01 -0.67
CA LEU A 34 3.02 -4.97 -1.28
C LEU A 34 1.95 -5.14 -0.18
N TYR A 35 1.06 -4.17 -0.07
CA TYR A 35 -0.12 -4.21 0.78
C TYR A 35 -1.34 -4.60 -0.06
N PRO A 36 -1.96 -5.77 0.18
CA PRO A 36 -3.11 -6.21 -0.59
C PRO A 36 -4.36 -5.39 -0.27
N VAL A 37 -5.24 -5.21 -1.24
CA VAL A 37 -6.61 -4.71 -1.02
C VAL A 37 -7.56 -5.90 -0.94
N ARG A 38 -8.37 -5.98 0.12
CA ARG A 38 -9.43 -7.01 0.28
C ARG A 38 -10.77 -6.29 0.44
N ASP A 39 -11.76 -6.67 -0.36
CA ASP A 39 -13.11 -6.06 -0.35
C ASP A 39 -13.09 -4.52 -0.56
N GLY A 40 -12.13 -4.03 -1.34
CA GLY A 40 -11.94 -2.58 -1.56
C GLY A 40 -11.28 -1.84 -0.40
N ILE A 41 -10.81 -2.54 0.63
CA ILE A 41 -10.12 -1.97 1.80
C ILE A 41 -8.63 -2.34 1.75
N PRO A 42 -7.71 -1.35 1.71
CA PRO A 42 -6.27 -1.62 1.74
C PRO A 42 -5.83 -2.13 3.12
N ILE A 43 -5.20 -3.30 3.15
CA ILE A 43 -4.68 -3.91 4.37
C ILE A 43 -3.29 -3.34 4.67
N MET A 44 -3.25 -2.19 5.33
CA MET A 44 -2.03 -1.46 5.70
C MET A 44 -1.38 -2.01 7.00
N LEU A 45 -1.30 -3.33 7.12
CA LEU A 45 -0.67 -4.03 8.25
C LEU A 45 0.64 -4.66 7.82
N LEU A 46 1.72 -4.42 8.60
CA LEU A 46 3.04 -4.99 8.30
C LEU A 46 3.07 -6.53 8.34
N SER A 47 2.23 -7.14 9.17
CA SER A 47 2.10 -8.60 9.26
C SER A 47 1.48 -9.24 8.01
N GLU A 48 0.65 -8.48 7.28
CA GLU A 48 -0.01 -8.92 6.05
C GLU A 48 0.72 -8.42 4.80
N ALA A 49 1.77 -7.61 4.97
CA ALA A 49 2.55 -7.06 3.87
C ALA A 49 3.38 -8.17 3.22
N ILE A 50 3.34 -8.22 1.90
CA ILE A 50 4.09 -9.20 1.11
C ILE A 50 5.40 -8.54 0.69
N LYS A 51 6.53 -9.14 1.07
CA LYS A 51 7.84 -8.72 0.56
C LYS A 51 7.95 -9.04 -0.92
N ILE A 52 8.29 -8.02 -1.68
CA ILE A 52 8.61 -8.10 -3.09
C ILE A 52 10.14 -8.23 -3.16
N ASP A 53 10.65 -9.38 -2.72
CA ASP A 53 12.03 -9.76 -3.02
C ASP A 53 12.07 -10.15 -4.50
N GLU A 54 13.12 -9.67 -5.18
CA GLU A 54 13.36 -9.88 -6.62
C GLU A 54 13.59 -11.37 -6.95
#